data_AF-A0A847CZX2-F1
#
_entry.id   AF-A0A847CZX2-F1
#
_cell.length_a   1.000
_cell.length_b   1.000
_cell.length_c   1.000
_cell.angle_alpha   90.00
_cell.angle_beta   90.00
_cell.angle_gamma   90.00
#
_symmetry.space_group_name_H-M   'P 1'
#
loop_
_entity.id
_entity.type
_entity.pdbx_description
1 polymer ?
#
loop_
_entity_poly.entity_id
_entity_poly.type
_entity_poly.pdbx_seq_one_letter_code
_entity_poly.pdbx_strand_id
1 'polypeptide(L)'
;MSWVELRIVLTIFIMLIVPGWAILSVTNLWRRFEAIERWILAVGLSIAFYPCLYYLTRALIPSLRLGLNKLIILLVLFFALTVWLLRKNWREQFKLGKITGPFLFILALTLLTRIWLAHNYPYPAWTDSLHHILITDLVATTGKLPFNLQPYAPTTLDQYHLGLYALTGSLQVLAEIPAHQALIWMSQAINGLCGLGVFLFLYKKVSPLAALAGLAVVGLFSFQPALYFSWGRFTQSSSQTILLIAAFATWEAIRAWKDDWNESRILTLALTGISALLIAG
;
A
#
# COMPACT_ATOMS: atom_id res chain seq x y z
N MET A 1 6.21 20.54 11.07
CA MET A 1 5.10 19.61 10.87
C MET A 1 4.04 19.90 11.93
N SER A 2 2.82 20.21 11.52
CA SER A 2 1.73 20.48 12.48
C SER A 2 1.29 19.19 13.18
N TRP A 3 0.55 19.31 14.28
CA TRP A 3 -0.07 18.15 14.95
C TRP A 3 -0.95 17.33 14.01
N VAL A 4 -1.66 18.00 13.09
CA VAL A 4 -2.49 17.35 12.08
C VAL A 4 -1.64 16.51 11.14
N GLU A 5 -0.55 17.06 10.60
CA GLU A 5 0.34 16.34 9.69
C GLU A 5 1.01 15.12 10.34
N LEU A 6 1.40 15.25 11.61
CA LEU A 6 1.92 14.11 12.38
C LEU A 6 0.86 13.00 12.47
N ARG A 7 -0.39 13.35 12.76
CA ARG A 7 -1.51 12.39 12.79
C ARG A 7 -1.71 11.73 11.43
N ILE A 8 -1.62 12.48 10.33
CA ILE A 8 -1.73 11.95 8.97
C ILE A 8 -0.62 10.91 8.71
N VAL A 9 0.65 11.28 8.94
CA VAL A 9 1.79 10.40 8.70
C VAL A 9 1.71 9.12 9.54
N LEU A 10 1.36 9.24 10.82
CA LEU A 10 1.17 8.08 11.70
C LEU A 10 0.03 7.17 11.23
N THR A 11 -1.10 7.77 10.79
CA THR A 11 -2.24 7.01 10.27
C THR A 11 -1.86 6.26 9.00
N ILE A 12 -1.18 6.91 8.06
CA ILE A 12 -0.65 6.28 6.85
C ILE A 12 0.30 5.13 7.20
N PHE A 13 1.24 5.36 8.13
CA PHE A 13 2.18 4.33 8.55
C PHE A 13 1.45 3.09 9.08
N ILE A 14 0.45 3.27 9.95
CA ILE A 14 -0.38 2.17 10.47
C ILE A 14 -1.11 1.47 9.33
N MET A 15 -1.77 2.23 8.45
CA MET A 15 -2.56 1.70 7.34
C MET A 15 -1.70 0.87 6.37
N LEU A 16 -0.47 1.31 6.08
CA LEU A 16 0.41 0.70 5.09
C LEU A 16 1.34 -0.38 5.66
N ILE A 17 1.25 -0.70 6.96
CA ILE A 17 2.10 -1.72 7.60
C ILE A 17 1.27 -2.82 8.26
N VAL A 18 0.21 -2.45 8.99
CA VAL A 18 -0.50 -3.39 9.88
C VAL A 18 -1.21 -4.52 9.12
N PRO A 19 -2.03 -4.26 8.08
CA PRO A 19 -2.74 -5.34 7.40
C PRO A 19 -1.82 -6.37 6.74
N GLY A 20 -0.75 -5.92 6.08
CA GLY A 20 0.19 -6.83 5.42
C GLY A 20 0.98 -7.68 6.38
N TRP A 21 1.41 -7.14 7.53
CA TRP A 21 2.04 -7.95 8.56
C TRP A 21 1.08 -8.96 9.21
N ALA A 22 -0.20 -8.61 9.36
CA ALA A 22 -1.20 -9.56 9.83
C ALA A 22 -1.35 -10.72 8.84
N ILE A 23 -1.43 -10.43 7.53
CA ILE A 23 -1.48 -11.47 6.48
C ILE A 23 -0.23 -12.34 6.50
N LEU A 24 0.97 -11.75 6.55
CA LEU A 24 2.23 -12.51 6.58
C LEU A 24 2.37 -13.38 7.84
N SER A 25 1.97 -12.85 9.00
CA SER A 25 2.07 -13.57 10.28
C SER A 25 1.10 -14.76 10.36
N VAL A 26 -0.15 -14.58 9.92
CA VAL A 26 -1.16 -15.66 9.87
C VAL A 26 -0.76 -16.78 8.92
N THR A 27 -0.22 -16.43 7.74
CA THR A 27 0.19 -17.41 6.72
C THR A 27 1.53 -18.06 7.00
N ASN A 28 2.30 -17.57 7.99
CA ASN A 28 3.70 -17.95 8.25
C ASN A 28 4.66 -17.76 7.06
N LEU A 29 4.24 -17.07 5.99
CA LEU A 29 5.05 -16.89 4.79
C LEU A 29 6.26 -16.00 5.01
N TRP A 30 6.23 -15.16 6.05
CA TRP A 30 7.39 -14.35 6.45
C TRP A 30 8.67 -15.19 6.63
N ARG A 31 8.57 -16.47 6.99
CA ARG A 31 9.73 -17.37 7.17
C ARG A 31 10.48 -17.67 5.88
N ARG A 32 9.84 -17.53 4.71
CA ARG A 32 10.46 -17.78 3.40
C ARG A 32 11.31 -16.62 2.90
N PHE A 33 11.08 -15.43 3.47
CA PHE A 33 11.64 -14.19 2.97
C PHE A 33 12.68 -13.63 3.94
N GLU A 34 13.62 -12.84 3.42
CA GLU A 34 14.55 -12.09 4.26
C GLU A 34 13.86 -10.88 4.92
N ALA A 35 14.45 -10.33 5.97
CA ALA A 35 13.79 -9.28 6.77
C ALA A 35 13.34 -8.08 5.91
N ILE A 36 14.19 -7.56 5.01
CA ILE A 36 13.83 -6.44 4.13
C ILE A 36 12.66 -6.80 3.20
N GLU A 37 12.69 -8.01 2.64
CA GLU A 37 11.64 -8.52 1.73
C GLU A 37 10.30 -8.62 2.45
N ARG A 38 10.29 -9.08 3.71
CA ARG A 38 9.08 -9.14 4.55
C ARG A 38 8.44 -7.77 4.71
N TRP A 39 9.23 -6.73 4.97
CA TRP A 39 8.72 -5.36 5.11
C TRP A 39 8.15 -4.83 3.80
N ILE A 40 8.83 -5.08 2.67
CA ILE A 40 8.33 -4.65 1.35
C ILE A 40 7.03 -5.37 0.99
N LEU A 41 6.97 -6.69 1.22
CA LEU A 41 5.75 -7.48 1.01
C LEU A 41 4.62 -7.02 1.92
N ALA A 42 4.89 -6.73 3.20
CA ALA A 42 3.90 -6.20 4.13
C ALA A 42 3.33 -4.84 3.64
N VAL A 43 4.18 -3.97 3.09
CA VAL A 43 3.71 -2.70 2.49
C VAL A 43 2.81 -2.97 1.29
N GLY A 44 3.25 -3.78 0.33
CA GLY A 44 2.45 -4.10 -0.86
C GLY A 44 1.11 -4.76 -0.51
N LEU A 45 1.12 -5.71 0.42
CA LEU A 45 -0.08 -6.37 0.94
C LEU A 45 -1.03 -5.40 1.64
N SER A 46 -0.50 -4.43 2.38
CA SER A 46 -1.33 -3.41 3.03
C SER A 46 -1.98 -2.47 2.02
N ILE A 47 -1.25 -2.09 0.96
CA ILE A 47 -1.80 -1.28 -0.13
C ILE A 47 -2.94 -2.05 -0.82
N ALA A 48 -2.71 -3.31 -1.18
CA ALA A 48 -3.70 -4.17 -1.85
C ALA A 48 -4.91 -4.55 -0.95
N PHE A 49 -4.71 -4.58 0.36
CA PHE A 49 -5.75 -4.98 1.31
C PHE A 49 -7.01 -4.13 1.23
N TYR A 50 -6.88 -2.79 1.20
CA TYR A 50 -8.06 -1.89 1.21
C TYR A 50 -8.91 -2.01 -0.06
N PRO A 51 -8.36 -1.93 -1.29
CA PRO A 51 -9.12 -2.20 -2.50
C PRO A 51 -9.87 -3.52 -2.42
N CYS A 52 -9.19 -4.62 -2.08
CA CYS A 52 -9.82 -5.93 -2.01
C CYS A 52 -10.93 -5.99 -0.95
N LEU A 53 -10.70 -5.46 0.26
CA LEU A 53 -11.72 -5.38 1.30
C LEU A 53 -12.96 -4.62 0.82
N TYR A 54 -12.77 -3.45 0.22
CA TYR A 54 -13.85 -2.59 -0.21
C TYR A 54 -14.63 -3.15 -1.42
N TYR A 55 -13.95 -3.77 -2.38
CA TYR A 55 -14.61 -4.46 -3.49
C TYR A 55 -15.34 -5.73 -3.03
N LEU A 56 -14.75 -6.52 -2.12
CA LEU A 56 -15.41 -7.70 -1.54
C LEU A 56 -16.66 -7.31 -0.74
N THR A 57 -16.58 -6.25 0.07
CA THR A 57 -17.75 -5.77 0.80
C THR A 57 -18.81 -5.20 -0.14
N ARG A 58 -18.42 -4.47 -1.20
CA ARG A 58 -19.34 -4.01 -2.26
C ARG A 58 -20.05 -5.19 -2.95
N ALA A 59 -19.36 -6.30 -3.19
CA ALA A 59 -19.92 -7.47 -3.88
C ALA A 59 -20.77 -8.37 -2.96
N LEU A 60 -20.28 -8.68 -1.76
CA LEU A 60 -20.88 -9.70 -0.88
C LEU A 60 -21.89 -9.12 0.11
N ILE A 61 -21.65 -7.90 0.61
CA ILE A 61 -22.48 -7.27 1.64
C ILE A 61 -22.64 -5.78 1.31
N PRO A 62 -23.35 -5.43 0.21
CA PRO A 62 -23.42 -4.05 -0.30
C PRO A 62 -24.06 -3.07 0.69
N SER A 63 -24.75 -3.56 1.73
CA SER A 63 -25.30 -2.74 2.82
C SER A 63 -24.24 -2.30 3.83
N LEU A 64 -23.14 -3.03 3.98
CA LEU A 64 -22.09 -2.78 4.97
C LEU A 64 -21.34 -1.47 4.67
N ARG A 65 -21.22 -0.62 5.70
CA ARG A 65 -20.46 0.64 5.66
C ARG A 65 -19.22 0.54 6.54
N LEU A 66 -18.04 0.72 5.96
CA LEU A 66 -16.74 0.74 6.64
C LEU A 66 -16.44 2.16 7.16
N GLY A 67 -17.10 2.54 8.24
CA GLY A 67 -16.82 3.80 8.95
C GLY A 67 -15.67 3.69 9.96
N LEU A 68 -15.36 4.81 10.63
CA LEU A 68 -14.26 4.97 11.58
C LEU A 68 -14.09 3.79 12.54
N ASN A 69 -15.13 3.47 13.30
CA ASN A 69 -15.07 2.44 14.34
C ASN A 69 -14.71 1.06 13.77
N LYS A 70 -15.23 0.71 12.60
CA LYS A 70 -14.95 -0.60 11.98
C LYS A 70 -13.51 -0.68 11.49
N LEU A 71 -12.99 0.41 10.91
CA LEU A 71 -11.60 0.49 10.47
C LEU A 71 -10.63 0.45 11.66
N ILE A 72 -10.93 1.17 12.75
CA ILE A 72 -10.12 1.11 13.98
C ILE A 72 -10.11 -0.29 14.56
N ILE A 73 -11.27 -0.92 14.74
CA ILE A 73 -11.38 -2.29 15.28
C ILE A 73 -10.57 -3.26 14.41
N LEU A 74 -10.72 -3.17 13.09
CA LEU A 74 -9.98 -4.01 12.14
C LEU A 74 -8.46 -3.84 12.29
N LEU A 75 -7.96 -2.60 12.32
CA LEU A 75 -6.53 -2.31 12.48
C LEU A 75 -6.00 -2.76 13.84
N VAL A 76 -6.75 -2.55 14.93
CA VAL A 76 -6.38 -3.00 16.27
C VAL A 76 -6.32 -4.53 16.34
N LEU A 77 -7.31 -5.23 15.76
CA LEU A 77 -7.31 -6.69 15.71
C LEU A 77 -6.13 -7.24 14.90
N PHE A 78 -5.83 -6.66 13.74
CA PHE A 78 -4.67 -7.04 12.94
C PHE A 78 -3.35 -6.78 13.65
N PHE A 79 -3.22 -5.64 14.34
CA PHE A 79 -2.04 -5.33 15.12
C PHE A 79 -1.87 -6.32 16.29
N ALA A 80 -2.93 -6.55 17.08
CA ALA A 80 -2.92 -7.49 18.20
C ALA A 80 -2.59 -8.91 17.75
N LEU A 81 -3.18 -9.35 16.63
CA LEU A 81 -2.91 -10.65 16.01
C LEU A 81 -1.44 -10.78 15.60
N THR A 82 -0.89 -9.77 14.93
CA THR A 82 0.52 -9.72 14.52
C THR A 82 1.45 -9.81 15.72
N VAL A 83 1.22 -8.98 16.74
CA VAL A 83 2.01 -8.98 17.99
C VAL A 83 1.93 -10.34 18.65
N TRP A 84 0.73 -10.92 18.77
CA TRP A 84 0.56 -12.24 19.37
C TRP A 84 1.31 -13.32 18.61
N LEU A 85 1.14 -13.41 17.29
CA LEU A 85 1.78 -14.45 16.47
C LEU A 85 3.31 -14.31 16.41
N LEU A 86 3.83 -13.07 16.38
CA LEU A 86 5.27 -12.82 16.26
C LEU A 86 5.97 -12.60 17.60
N ARG A 87 5.29 -12.68 18.76
CA ARG A 87 5.86 -12.40 20.09
C ARG A 87 7.15 -13.14 20.40
N LYS A 88 7.31 -14.37 19.90
CA LYS A 88 8.52 -15.20 20.10
C LYS A 88 9.63 -14.91 19.09
N ASN A 89 9.30 -14.35 17.92
CA ASN A 89 10.22 -14.18 16.78
C ASN A 89 10.35 -12.71 16.35
N TRP A 90 9.96 -11.75 17.21
CA TRP A 90 9.92 -10.33 16.85
C TRP A 90 11.31 -9.79 16.46
N ARG A 91 12.37 -10.27 17.14
CA ARG A 91 13.76 -9.86 16.85
C ARG A 91 14.21 -10.24 15.43
N GLU A 92 13.66 -11.30 14.85
CA GLU A 92 14.01 -11.73 13.50
C GLU A 92 13.54 -10.75 12.42
N GLN A 93 12.50 -9.97 12.72
CA GLN A 93 11.93 -9.01 11.77
C GLN A 93 12.80 -7.77 11.60
N PHE A 94 13.81 -7.60 12.46
CA PHE A 94 14.74 -6.46 12.46
C PHE A 94 16.18 -6.86 12.07
N LYS A 95 16.41 -8.11 11.64
CA LYS A 95 17.71 -8.57 11.14
C LYS A 95 17.92 -8.17 9.68
N LEU A 96 18.01 -6.86 9.42
CA LEU A 96 17.91 -6.28 8.08
C LEU A 96 19.22 -6.35 7.25
N GLY A 97 20.34 -6.79 7.83
CA GLY A 97 21.60 -6.99 7.10
C GLY A 97 22.37 -5.69 6.80
N LYS A 98 23.52 -5.79 6.11
CA LYS A 98 24.48 -4.68 5.94
C LYS A 98 23.98 -3.54 5.04
N ILE A 99 23.09 -3.84 4.10
CA ILE A 99 22.58 -2.84 3.13
C ILE A 99 21.45 -1.95 3.69
N THR A 100 21.01 -2.22 4.91
CA THR A 100 19.89 -1.53 5.57
C THR A 100 20.11 -0.03 5.65
N GLY A 101 21.33 0.41 6.01
CA GLY A 101 21.64 1.83 6.16
C GLY A 101 21.39 2.60 4.85
N PRO A 102 22.08 2.25 3.75
CA PRO A 102 21.83 2.85 2.45
C PRO A 102 20.39 2.73 1.97
N PHE A 103 19.75 1.56 2.16
CA PHE A 103 18.35 1.33 1.79
C PHE A 103 17.40 2.32 2.50
N LEU A 104 17.49 2.40 3.83
CA LEU A 104 16.66 3.29 4.64
C LEU A 104 16.96 4.75 4.35
N PHE A 105 18.22 5.10 4.09
CA PHE A 105 18.60 6.47 3.74
C PHE A 105 17.94 6.92 2.43
N ILE A 106 18.04 6.12 1.37
CA ILE A 106 17.42 6.43 0.08
C ILE A 106 15.89 6.50 0.22
N LEU A 107 15.29 5.51 0.88
CA LEU A 107 13.84 5.47 1.10
C LEU A 107 13.36 6.68 1.92
N ALA A 108 14.07 7.05 2.98
CA ALA A 108 13.76 8.22 3.79
C ALA A 108 13.86 9.50 2.98
N LEU A 109 14.92 9.69 2.18
CA LEU A 109 15.04 10.84 1.30
C LEU A 109 13.88 10.90 0.30
N THR A 110 13.54 9.78 -0.33
CA THR A 110 12.41 9.71 -1.26
C THR A 110 11.12 10.12 -0.55
N LEU A 111 10.78 9.52 0.59
CA LEU A 111 9.58 9.87 1.36
C LEU A 111 9.58 11.34 1.80
N LEU A 112 10.71 11.87 2.26
CA LEU A 112 10.84 13.27 2.67
C LEU A 112 10.53 14.23 1.52
N THR A 113 11.05 13.96 0.31
CA THR A 113 10.73 14.80 -0.85
C THR A 113 9.24 14.79 -1.19
N ARG A 114 8.55 13.65 -1.02
CA ARG A 114 7.12 13.51 -1.28
C ARG A 114 6.25 14.15 -0.20
N ILE A 115 6.60 13.96 1.06
CA ILE A 115 5.95 14.61 2.22
C ILE A 115 6.11 16.13 2.14
N TRP A 116 7.29 16.61 1.75
CA TRP A 116 7.52 18.03 1.56
C TRP A 116 6.61 18.63 0.49
N LEU A 117 6.35 17.92 -0.61
CA LEU A 117 5.37 18.36 -1.61
C LEU A 117 3.94 18.36 -1.07
N ALA A 118 3.52 17.32 -0.33
CA ALA A 118 2.18 17.26 0.29
C ALA A 118 1.94 18.41 1.28
N HIS A 119 2.99 18.83 2.00
CA HIS A 119 2.95 19.95 2.94
C HIS A 119 2.78 21.30 2.22
N ASN A 120 3.62 21.57 1.22
CA ASN A 120 3.61 22.88 0.54
C ASN A 120 2.44 23.03 -0.43
N TYR A 121 1.93 21.93 -0.97
CA TYR A 121 0.85 21.91 -1.97
C TYR A 121 -0.30 21.03 -1.49
N PRO A 122 -1.10 21.51 -0.51
CA PRO A 122 -2.15 20.72 0.12
C PRO A 122 -3.35 20.46 -0.81
N TYR A 123 -3.44 21.16 -1.94
CA TYR A 123 -4.49 20.97 -2.94
C TYR A 123 -3.95 20.20 -4.15
N PRO A 124 -4.54 19.03 -4.48
CA PRO A 124 -4.21 18.27 -5.68
C PRO A 124 -4.35 19.10 -6.96
N ALA A 125 -3.30 19.11 -7.80
CA ALA A 125 -3.25 19.89 -9.04
C ALA A 125 -3.92 19.17 -10.22
N TRP A 126 -4.17 19.89 -11.32
CA TRP A 126 -4.75 19.36 -12.57
C TRP A 126 -6.25 19.04 -12.52
N THR A 127 -6.85 18.75 -13.68
CA THR A 127 -8.31 18.61 -13.86
C THR A 127 -8.88 17.34 -13.22
N ASP A 128 -8.14 16.23 -13.31
CA ASP A 128 -8.63 14.92 -12.83
C ASP A 128 -8.71 14.88 -11.30
N SER A 129 -7.90 15.70 -10.62
CA SER A 129 -7.84 15.82 -9.17
C SER A 129 -9.17 16.12 -8.52
N LEU A 130 -10.03 16.95 -9.14
CA LEU A 130 -11.36 17.22 -8.60
C LEU A 130 -12.17 15.92 -8.47
N HIS A 131 -12.17 15.09 -9.51
CA HIS A 131 -12.87 13.79 -9.48
C HIS A 131 -12.26 12.86 -8.44
N HIS A 132 -10.93 12.84 -8.31
CA HIS A 132 -10.28 12.04 -7.27
C HIS A 132 -10.68 12.48 -5.85
N ILE A 133 -10.84 13.78 -5.61
CA ILE A 133 -11.29 14.33 -4.32
C ILE A 133 -12.74 13.94 -4.05
N LEU A 134 -13.64 14.11 -5.03
CA LEU A 134 -15.05 13.76 -4.87
C LEU A 134 -15.25 12.27 -4.58
N ILE A 135 -14.54 11.38 -5.27
CA ILE A 135 -14.65 9.94 -5.03
C ILE A 135 -14.05 9.56 -3.66
N THR A 136 -12.92 10.19 -3.27
CA THR A 136 -12.35 10.02 -1.92
C THR A 136 -13.38 10.37 -0.84
N ASP A 137 -14.06 11.53 -0.99
CA ASP A 137 -15.07 11.99 -0.04
C ASP A 137 -16.31 11.09 -0.02
N LEU A 138 -16.78 10.63 -1.18
CA LEU A 138 -17.87 9.66 -1.27
C LEU A 138 -17.53 8.35 -0.55
N VAL A 139 -16.31 7.84 -0.69
CA VAL A 139 -15.88 6.64 0.04
C VAL A 139 -15.88 6.88 1.53
N ALA A 140 -15.32 8.01 1.99
CA ALA A 140 -15.23 8.36 3.39
C ALA A 140 -16.60 8.53 4.05
N THR A 141 -17.50 9.27 3.40
CA THR A 141 -18.82 9.62 3.95
C THR A 141 -19.83 8.47 3.88
N THR A 142 -19.74 7.62 2.86
CA THR A 142 -20.63 6.45 2.71
C THR A 142 -20.07 5.18 3.33
N GLY A 143 -18.75 5.10 3.54
CA GLY A 143 -18.04 3.91 3.98
C GLY A 143 -18.06 2.78 2.93
N LYS A 144 -18.21 3.12 1.64
CA LYS A 144 -18.37 2.17 0.52
C LYS A 144 -17.69 2.69 -0.74
N LEU A 145 -17.32 1.79 -1.65
CA LEU A 145 -16.99 2.22 -3.01
C LEU A 145 -18.26 2.65 -3.75
N PRO A 146 -18.31 3.88 -4.27
CA PRO A 146 -19.49 4.38 -4.96
C PRO A 146 -19.69 3.68 -6.31
N PHE A 147 -20.95 3.57 -6.73
CA PHE A 147 -21.33 3.11 -8.08
C PHE A 147 -21.38 4.27 -9.08
N ASN A 148 -21.57 5.50 -8.61
CA ASN A 148 -21.69 6.70 -9.42
C ASN A 148 -21.23 7.95 -8.62
N LEU A 149 -21.16 9.09 -9.30
CA LEU A 149 -20.73 10.37 -8.71
C LEU A 149 -21.87 11.19 -8.08
N GLN A 150 -23.04 10.62 -7.81
CA GLN A 150 -24.13 11.39 -7.19
C GLN A 150 -23.77 11.82 -5.76
N PRO A 151 -24.19 13.03 -5.31
CA PRO A 151 -25.07 13.99 -5.99
C PRO A 151 -24.35 14.96 -6.95
N TYR A 152 -23.03 14.81 -7.14
CA TYR A 152 -22.22 15.76 -7.91
C TYR A 152 -22.43 15.65 -9.42
N ALA A 153 -22.56 14.43 -9.93
CA ALA A 153 -22.81 14.18 -11.35
C ALA A 153 -23.50 12.81 -11.60
N PRO A 154 -24.29 12.66 -12.68
CA PRO A 154 -24.93 11.40 -13.06
C PRO A 154 -23.98 10.42 -13.76
N THR A 155 -22.68 10.47 -13.47
CA THR A 155 -21.65 9.62 -14.09
C THR A 155 -21.51 8.30 -13.35
N THR A 156 -21.59 7.18 -14.07
CA THR A 156 -21.32 5.82 -13.54
C THR A 156 -19.82 5.58 -13.39
N LEU A 157 -19.43 4.82 -12.37
CA LEU A 157 -18.02 4.52 -12.04
C LEU A 157 -17.61 3.08 -12.38
N ASP A 158 -18.39 2.37 -13.20
CA ASP A 158 -18.16 0.95 -13.51
C ASP A 158 -16.88 0.69 -14.32
N GLN A 159 -16.41 1.70 -15.06
CA GLN A 159 -15.14 1.65 -15.79
C GLN A 159 -13.98 2.32 -15.02
N TYR A 160 -14.23 2.77 -13.79
CA TYR A 160 -13.25 3.50 -13.00
C TYR A 160 -12.50 2.57 -12.05
N HIS A 161 -11.18 2.74 -11.94
CA HIS A 161 -10.35 2.01 -10.97
C HIS A 161 -10.48 2.65 -9.60
N LEU A 162 -11.26 2.03 -8.70
CA LEU A 162 -11.62 2.65 -7.43
C LEU A 162 -10.68 2.29 -6.25
N GLY A 163 -9.67 1.44 -6.48
CA GLY A 163 -8.79 0.94 -5.42
C GLY A 163 -8.09 2.03 -4.61
N LEU A 164 -7.56 3.07 -5.27
CA LEU A 164 -6.96 4.22 -4.59
C LEU A 164 -7.92 4.85 -3.57
N TYR A 165 -9.21 4.95 -3.88
CA TYR A 165 -10.18 5.62 -3.03
C TYR A 165 -10.54 4.82 -1.78
N ALA A 166 -10.39 3.49 -1.82
CA ALA A 166 -10.46 2.67 -0.63
C ALA A 166 -9.37 3.06 0.40
N LEU A 167 -8.18 3.43 -0.08
CA LEU A 167 -7.08 3.92 0.76
C LEU A 167 -7.32 5.37 1.21
N THR A 168 -7.58 6.29 0.27
CA THR A 168 -7.72 7.72 0.60
C THR A 168 -8.96 8.01 1.42
N GLY A 169 -10.09 7.35 1.13
CA GLY A 169 -11.32 7.50 1.91
C GLY A 169 -11.17 6.93 3.33
N SER A 170 -10.47 5.81 3.49
CA SER A 170 -10.14 5.26 4.81
C SER A 170 -9.23 6.21 5.59
N LEU A 171 -8.23 6.82 4.93
CA LEU A 171 -7.36 7.82 5.56
C LEU A 171 -8.15 9.06 5.99
N GLN A 172 -9.07 9.55 5.15
CA GLN A 172 -9.90 10.72 5.45
C GLN A 172 -10.63 10.54 6.78
N VAL A 173 -11.26 9.38 6.96
CA VAL A 173 -12.02 9.06 8.17
C VAL A 173 -11.09 8.81 9.36
N LEU A 174 -10.02 8.02 9.20
CA LEU A 174 -9.11 7.67 10.29
C LEU A 174 -8.28 8.85 10.80
N ALA A 175 -7.86 9.75 9.92
CA ALA A 175 -7.06 10.92 10.28
C ALA A 175 -7.91 12.18 10.52
N GLU A 176 -9.24 12.10 10.36
CA GLU A 176 -10.18 13.22 10.51
C GLU A 176 -9.70 14.47 9.75
N ILE A 177 -9.51 14.31 8.44
CA ILE A 177 -9.01 15.38 7.55
C ILE A 177 -9.95 15.55 6.34
N PRO A 178 -9.87 16.66 5.60
CA PRO A 178 -10.59 16.80 4.34
C PRO A 178 -10.09 15.85 3.25
N ALA A 179 -10.97 15.52 2.30
CA ALA A 179 -10.68 14.62 1.17
C ALA A 179 -9.46 15.02 0.33
N HIS A 180 -9.23 16.32 0.11
CA HIS A 180 -8.08 16.80 -0.66
C HIS A 180 -6.75 16.49 0.04
N GLN A 181 -6.69 16.59 1.37
CA GLN A 181 -5.51 16.22 2.14
C GLN A 181 -5.35 14.70 2.17
N ALA A 182 -6.43 13.94 2.39
CA ALA A 182 -6.37 12.48 2.40
C ALA A 182 -5.85 11.92 1.06
N LEU A 183 -6.36 12.44 -0.05
CA LEU A 183 -5.89 12.09 -1.38
C LEU A 183 -4.39 12.38 -1.53
N ILE A 184 -3.94 13.57 -1.16
CA ILE A 184 -2.58 13.99 -1.44
C ILE A 184 -1.53 13.34 -0.58
N TRP A 185 -1.79 13.23 0.71
CA TRP A 185 -0.87 12.61 1.65
C TRP A 185 -0.73 11.11 1.38
N MET A 186 -1.84 10.40 1.14
CA MET A 186 -1.77 8.98 0.79
C MET A 186 -1.07 8.77 -0.55
N SER A 187 -1.43 9.54 -1.58
CA SER A 187 -0.83 9.37 -2.92
C SER A 187 0.67 9.69 -2.92
N GLN A 188 1.11 10.70 -2.16
CA GLN A 188 2.53 11.03 -2.00
C GLN A 188 3.27 9.97 -1.17
N ALA A 189 2.66 9.41 -0.14
CA ALA A 189 3.24 8.29 0.60
C ALA A 189 3.45 7.08 -0.32
N ILE A 190 2.43 6.69 -1.11
CA ILE A 190 2.53 5.61 -2.08
C ILE A 190 3.59 5.93 -3.15
N ASN A 191 3.60 7.15 -3.68
CA ASN A 191 4.62 7.60 -4.62
C ASN A 191 6.04 7.50 -4.01
N GLY A 192 6.19 7.78 -2.72
CA GLY A 192 7.46 7.63 -2.02
C GLY A 192 7.91 6.17 -1.85
N LEU A 193 6.99 5.22 -1.98
CA LEU A 193 7.23 3.78 -1.89
C LEU A 193 7.45 3.11 -3.27
N CYS A 194 7.35 3.87 -4.37
CA CYS A 194 7.39 3.33 -5.74
C CYS A 194 8.64 2.49 -6.07
N GLY A 195 9.78 2.82 -5.46
CA GLY A 195 11.03 2.11 -5.70
C GLY A 195 11.16 0.78 -4.97
N LEU A 196 10.24 0.44 -4.04
CA LEU A 196 10.34 -0.78 -3.24
C LEU A 196 10.24 -2.06 -4.08
N GLY A 197 9.33 -2.11 -5.05
CA GLY A 197 9.21 -3.26 -5.95
C GLY A 197 10.43 -3.44 -6.84
N VAL A 198 11.02 -2.34 -7.33
CA VAL A 198 12.27 -2.35 -8.11
C VAL A 198 13.42 -2.86 -7.27
N PHE A 199 13.57 -2.32 -6.05
CA PHE A 199 14.57 -2.79 -5.10
C PHE A 199 14.44 -4.30 -4.87
N LEU A 200 13.23 -4.77 -4.53
CA LEU A 200 12.96 -6.17 -4.22
C LEU A 200 13.39 -7.10 -5.38
N PHE A 201 12.98 -6.75 -6.60
CA PHE A 201 13.26 -7.57 -7.78
C PHE A 201 14.77 -7.61 -8.09
N LEU A 202 15.44 -6.46 -8.10
CA LEU A 202 16.88 -6.38 -8.37
C LEU A 202 17.72 -6.99 -7.26
N TYR A 203 17.28 -6.87 -6.01
CA TYR A 203 17.94 -7.48 -4.86
C TYR A 203 17.99 -9.00 -5.00
N LYS A 204 16.87 -9.59 -5.43
CA LYS A 204 16.75 -11.04 -5.58
C LYS A 204 17.31 -11.61 -6.86
N LYS A 205 17.32 -10.84 -7.95
CA LYS A 205 17.66 -11.36 -9.29
C LYS A 205 18.99 -10.85 -9.83
N VAL A 206 19.58 -9.81 -9.24
CA VAL A 206 20.78 -9.15 -9.78
C VAL A 206 21.86 -9.00 -8.71
N SER A 207 21.76 -7.97 -7.86
CA SER A 207 22.73 -7.74 -6.77
C SER A 207 22.22 -6.68 -5.79
N PRO A 208 22.80 -6.60 -4.57
CA PRO A 208 22.45 -5.55 -3.61
C PRO A 208 22.76 -4.13 -4.11
N LEU A 209 23.84 -3.95 -4.86
CA LEU A 209 24.19 -2.65 -5.43
C LEU A 209 23.18 -2.23 -6.52
N ALA A 210 22.79 -3.16 -7.39
CA ALA A 210 21.76 -2.90 -8.41
C ALA A 210 20.42 -2.54 -7.77
N ALA A 211 20.05 -3.19 -6.66
CA ALA A 211 18.84 -2.88 -5.91
C ALA A 211 18.84 -1.44 -5.35
N LEU A 212 19.95 -1.02 -4.72
CA LEU A 212 20.11 0.33 -4.20
C LEU A 212 20.11 1.37 -5.32
N ALA A 213 20.81 1.09 -6.43
CA ALA A 213 20.82 1.95 -7.60
C ALA A 213 19.41 2.10 -8.19
N GLY A 214 18.67 1.01 -8.37
CA GLY A 214 17.29 1.03 -8.86
C GLY A 214 16.34 1.80 -7.95
N LEU A 215 16.44 1.60 -6.63
CA LEU A 215 15.69 2.35 -5.63
C LEU A 215 15.96 3.86 -5.73
N ALA A 216 17.23 4.26 -5.84
CA ALA A 216 17.62 5.66 -5.96
C ALA A 216 17.18 6.27 -7.30
N VAL A 217 17.33 5.53 -8.41
CA VAL A 217 16.91 5.99 -9.73
C VAL A 217 15.41 6.25 -9.75
N VAL A 218 14.60 5.31 -9.29
CA VAL A 218 13.14 5.47 -9.31
C VAL A 218 12.65 6.46 -8.26
N GLY A 219 13.24 6.45 -7.06
CA GLY A 219 12.82 7.31 -5.96
C GLY A 219 13.29 8.76 -6.06
N LEU A 220 14.48 9.03 -6.62
CA LEU A 220 15.13 10.34 -6.55
C LEU A 220 15.52 10.94 -7.91
N PHE A 221 16.01 10.12 -8.84
CA PHE A 221 16.62 10.65 -10.08
C PHE A 221 15.67 10.65 -11.28
N SER A 222 14.61 9.85 -11.26
CA SER A 222 13.65 9.76 -12.34
C SER A 222 12.54 10.79 -12.19
N PHE A 223 12.22 11.44 -13.31
CA PHE A 223 11.12 12.39 -13.41
C PHE A 223 9.76 11.71 -13.13
N GLN A 224 9.58 10.49 -13.62
CA GLN A 224 8.45 9.63 -13.26
C GLN A 224 8.93 8.59 -12.23
N PRO A 225 8.20 8.37 -11.13
CA PRO A 225 6.84 8.84 -10.86
C PRO A 225 6.76 10.16 -10.07
N ALA A 226 7.88 10.86 -9.82
CA ALA A 226 7.93 12.06 -8.98
C ALA A 226 6.93 13.16 -9.38
N LEU A 227 6.73 13.38 -10.69
CA LEU A 227 5.81 14.41 -11.19
C LEU A 227 4.36 13.93 -11.40
N TYR A 228 4.01 12.68 -11.11
CA TYR A 228 2.62 12.23 -11.25
C TYR A 228 1.63 13.01 -10.38
N PHE A 229 2.11 13.54 -9.25
CA PHE A 229 1.31 14.41 -8.39
C PHE A 229 0.82 15.68 -9.10
N SER A 230 1.67 16.35 -9.89
CA SER A 230 1.27 17.59 -10.56
C SER A 230 0.29 17.36 -11.71
N TRP A 231 0.20 16.12 -12.21
CA TRP A 231 -0.69 15.72 -13.31
C TRP A 231 -1.94 14.96 -12.85
N GLY A 232 -2.14 14.78 -11.55
CA GLY A 232 -3.26 14.00 -11.01
C GLY A 232 -3.19 12.49 -11.30
N ARG A 233 -2.01 11.94 -11.65
CA ARG A 233 -1.83 10.51 -12.02
C ARG A 233 -1.76 9.59 -10.80
N PHE A 234 -2.66 9.78 -9.85
CA PHE A 234 -2.64 9.09 -8.55
C PHE A 234 -2.94 7.60 -8.64
N THR A 235 -3.92 7.21 -9.46
CA THR A 235 -4.30 5.81 -9.66
C THR A 235 -3.18 5.02 -10.33
N GLN A 236 -2.55 5.61 -11.36
CA GLN A 236 -1.38 5.05 -12.04
C GLN A 236 -0.19 4.90 -11.08
N SER A 237 0.12 5.93 -10.29
CA SER A 237 1.20 5.87 -9.30
C SER A 237 0.97 4.75 -8.28
N SER A 238 -0.30 4.48 -7.93
CA SER A 238 -0.65 3.45 -6.97
C SER A 238 -0.46 2.04 -7.51
N SER A 239 -0.95 1.77 -8.73
CA SER A 239 -0.78 0.46 -9.36
C SER A 239 0.69 0.13 -9.63
N GLN A 240 1.46 1.11 -10.14
CA GLN A 240 2.88 0.90 -10.43
C GLN A 240 3.72 0.63 -9.18
N THR A 241 3.34 1.20 -8.02
CA THR A 241 4.05 1.00 -6.75
C THR A 241 4.02 -0.46 -6.31
N ILE A 242 2.89 -1.14 -6.50
CA ILE A 242 2.73 -2.55 -6.10
C ILE A 242 3.05 -3.54 -7.22
N LEU A 243 3.09 -3.11 -8.49
CA LEU A 243 3.24 -3.97 -9.65
C LEU A 243 4.41 -4.95 -9.54
N LEU A 244 5.62 -4.48 -9.21
CA LEU A 244 6.79 -5.35 -9.12
C LEU A 244 6.81 -6.18 -7.82
N ILE A 245 6.11 -5.75 -6.78
CA ILE A 245 5.89 -6.56 -5.58
C ILE A 245 4.96 -7.74 -5.92
N ALA A 246 3.88 -7.47 -6.66
CA ALA A 246 2.97 -8.49 -7.18
C ALA A 246 3.71 -9.46 -8.11
N ALA A 247 4.51 -8.95 -9.05
CA ALA A 247 5.31 -9.78 -9.96
C ALA A 247 6.28 -10.70 -9.21
N PHE A 248 6.94 -10.20 -8.16
CA PHE A 248 7.80 -11.01 -7.31
C PHE A 248 7.01 -12.10 -6.56
N ALA A 249 5.90 -11.75 -5.93
CA ALA A 249 5.06 -12.72 -5.23
C ALA A 249 4.52 -13.83 -6.17
N THR A 250 4.11 -13.45 -7.37
CA THR A 250 3.67 -14.38 -8.42
C THR A 250 4.80 -15.29 -8.88
N TRP A 251 6.02 -14.75 -9.06
CA TRP A 251 7.20 -15.56 -9.39
C TRP A 251 7.47 -16.61 -8.32
N GLU A 252 7.45 -16.21 -7.04
CA GLU A 252 7.69 -17.13 -5.92
C GLU A 252 6.56 -18.16 -5.76
N ALA A 253 5.31 -17.80 -6.08
CA ALA A 253 4.20 -18.75 -6.14
C ALA A 253 4.41 -19.79 -7.24
N ILE A 254 4.74 -19.38 -8.48
CA ILE A 254 5.02 -20.29 -9.59
C ILE A 254 6.17 -21.24 -9.25
N ARG A 255 7.24 -20.72 -8.64
CA ARG A 255 8.37 -21.54 -8.19
C ARG A 255 7.95 -22.56 -7.14
N ALA A 256 7.16 -22.15 -6.14
CA ALA A 256 6.66 -23.05 -5.10
C ALA A 256 5.75 -24.16 -5.66
N TRP A 257 4.99 -23.88 -6.72
CA TRP A 257 4.19 -24.89 -7.43
C TRP A 257 5.05 -25.90 -8.19
N LYS A 258 6.18 -25.45 -8.75
CA LYS A 258 7.08 -26.32 -9.52
C LYS A 258 7.96 -27.19 -8.62
N ASP A 259 8.55 -26.59 -7.59
CA ASP A 259 9.65 -27.20 -6.84
C ASP A 259 9.19 -27.78 -5.49
N ASP A 260 8.20 -27.15 -4.82
CA ASP A 260 7.88 -27.41 -3.40
C ASP A 260 6.51 -28.09 -3.18
N TRP A 261 5.75 -28.39 -4.24
CA TRP A 261 4.34 -28.81 -4.12
C TRP A 261 4.14 -30.04 -3.25
N ASN A 262 5.03 -31.03 -3.35
CA ASN A 262 4.89 -32.27 -2.60
C ASN A 262 5.24 -32.12 -1.11
N GLU A 263 6.06 -31.13 -0.76
CA GLU A 263 6.56 -30.94 0.61
C GLU A 263 5.76 -29.88 1.39
N SER A 264 5.13 -28.91 0.69
CA SER A 264 4.57 -27.73 1.36
C SER A 264 3.33 -27.12 0.70
N ARG A 265 2.29 -27.94 0.46
CA ARG A 265 1.03 -27.51 -0.19
C ARG A 265 0.39 -26.27 0.43
N ILE A 266 0.35 -26.18 1.76
CA ILE A 266 -0.30 -25.06 2.47
C ILE A 266 0.44 -23.74 2.18
N LEU A 267 1.78 -23.74 2.20
CA LEU A 267 2.55 -22.52 1.93
C LEU A 267 2.47 -22.12 0.45
N THR A 268 2.44 -23.09 -0.47
CA THR A 268 2.24 -22.83 -1.90
C THR A 268 0.85 -22.20 -2.18
N LEU A 269 -0.20 -22.73 -1.55
CA LEU A 269 -1.55 -22.14 -1.64
C LEU A 269 -1.60 -20.74 -1.01
N ALA A 270 -0.95 -20.55 0.15
CA ALA A 270 -0.87 -19.23 0.79
C ALA A 270 -0.15 -18.20 -0.10
N LEU A 271 0.94 -18.60 -0.78
CA LEU A 271 1.65 -17.72 -1.73
C LEU A 271 0.79 -17.37 -2.94
N THR A 272 0.03 -18.35 -3.44
CA THR A 272 -0.94 -18.13 -4.51
C THR A 272 -1.98 -17.11 -4.07
N GLY A 273 -2.51 -17.22 -2.84
CA GLY A 273 -3.46 -16.27 -2.28
C GLY A 273 -2.90 -14.86 -2.13
N ILE A 274 -1.65 -14.72 -1.62
CA ILE A 274 -0.99 -13.41 -1.51
C ILE A 274 -0.70 -12.80 -2.89
N SER A 275 -0.25 -13.60 -3.85
CA SER A 275 -0.04 -13.16 -5.23
C SER A 275 -1.36 -12.67 -5.86
N ALA A 276 -2.44 -13.44 -5.72
CA ALA A 276 -3.76 -13.05 -6.21
C ALA A 276 -4.26 -11.75 -5.56
N LEU A 277 -4.07 -11.59 -4.25
CA LEU A 277 -4.42 -10.37 -3.52
C LEU A 277 -3.65 -9.16 -4.06
N LEU A 278 -2.34 -9.29 -4.28
CA LEU A 278 -1.49 -8.21 -4.82
C LEU A 278 -1.81 -7.85 -6.27
N ILE A 279 -2.28 -8.81 -7.08
CA ILE A 279 -2.71 -8.57 -8.47
C ILE A 279 -4.08 -7.87 -8.50
N ALA A 280 -4.98 -8.25 -7.59
CA ALA A 280 -6.34 -7.72 -7.55
C ALA A 280 -6.45 -6.35 -6.89
N GLY A 281 -5.53 -6.03 -5.97
CA GLY A 281 -5.46 -4.75 -5.26
C GLY A 281 -4.98 -3.61 -6.14
#